data_AF-A0A2M8NEG8-F1
#
_entry.id   AF-A0A2M8NEG8-F1
#
_cell.length_a   1.000
_cell.length_b   1.000
_cell.length_c   1.000
_cell.angle_alpha   90.00
_cell.angle_beta   90.00
_cell.angle_gamma   90.00
#
_symmetry.space_group_name_H-M   'P 1'
#
loop_
_entity.id
_entity.type
_entity.pdbx_description
1 polymer ?
#
loop_
_entity_poly.entity_id
_entity_poly.type
_entity_poly.pdbx_seq_one_letter_code
_entity_poly.pdbx_strand_id
1 'polypeptide(L)'
;AELRPPDPSRRSYGSDDIAEVGWNVPTVVLRYPGNIPGMIGHHWSSSIAMATPIAHKGSTAGAKAHAMTALDLLLNPALLEAAKQYFAEQTKETKWKSLIPVDQKP
;
A
#
# COMPACT_ATOMS: atom_id res chain seq x y z
N ALA A 1 13.53 -14.80 -12.50
CA ALA A 1 12.63 -15.48 -11.54
C ALA A 1 11.23 -15.43 -12.12
N GLU A 2 10.54 -16.57 -12.19
CA GLU A 2 9.17 -16.66 -12.70
C GLU A 2 8.21 -15.88 -11.79
N LEU A 3 7.32 -15.08 -12.40
CA LEU A 3 6.30 -14.35 -11.66
C LEU A 3 5.25 -15.36 -11.16
N ARG A 4 5.01 -15.38 -9.85
CA ARG A 4 4.00 -16.24 -9.22
C ARG A 4 2.88 -15.38 -8.63
N PRO A 5 1.63 -15.89 -8.62
CA PRO A 5 0.52 -15.20 -7.98
C PRO A 5 0.76 -15.09 -6.45
N PRO A 6 0.14 -14.10 -5.77
CA PRO A 6 0.22 -13.97 -4.33
C PRO A 6 -0.26 -15.24 -3.61
N ASP A 7 0.48 -15.69 -2.61
CA ASP A 7 0.11 -16.85 -1.77
C ASP A 7 -1.11 -16.49 -0.89
N PRO A 8 -2.26 -17.18 -1.04
CA PRO A 8 -3.47 -16.87 -0.29
C PRO A 8 -3.35 -17.14 1.23
N SER A 9 -2.35 -17.90 1.67
CA SER A 9 -2.07 -18.16 3.08
C SER A 9 -1.23 -17.07 3.75
N ARG A 10 -0.54 -16.23 2.95
CA ARG A 10 0.24 -15.10 3.45
C ARG A 10 -0.67 -13.92 3.78
N ARG A 11 -1.23 -13.95 4.98
CA ARG A 11 -1.83 -12.76 5.59
C ARG A 11 -0.72 -11.96 6.29
N SER A 12 -0.17 -10.98 5.59
CA SER A 12 0.69 -9.97 6.21
C SER A 12 -0.21 -8.89 6.78
N TYR A 13 -0.35 -8.85 8.11
CA TYR A 13 -0.99 -7.75 8.81
C TYR A 13 0.09 -6.74 9.16
N GLY A 14 0.18 -5.66 8.39
CA GLY A 14 0.95 -4.49 8.78
C GLY A 14 0.13 -3.66 9.78
N SER A 15 0.78 -3.14 10.82
CA SER A 15 0.20 -2.06 11.62
C SER A 15 0.68 -0.75 11.01
N ASP A 16 -0.24 -0.05 10.36
CA ASP A 16 0.04 1.14 9.56
C ASP A 16 -1.19 2.06 9.64
N ASP A 17 -0.97 3.37 9.69
CA ASP A 17 -2.04 4.37 9.83
C ASP A 17 -2.93 4.46 8.58
N ILE A 18 -2.47 3.89 7.46
CA ILE A 18 -3.21 3.80 6.21
C ILE A 18 -4.57 3.11 6.36
N ALA A 19 -4.80 2.33 7.41
CA ALA A 19 -6.12 1.77 7.70
C ALA A 19 -7.17 2.88 7.97
N GLU A 20 -6.81 3.95 8.70
CA GLU A 20 -7.70 5.09 8.95
C GLU A 20 -8.11 5.77 7.63
N VAL A 21 -7.21 5.82 6.64
CA VAL A 21 -7.51 6.36 5.30
C VAL A 21 -8.30 5.36 4.45
N GLY A 22 -7.85 4.10 4.43
CA GLY A 22 -8.35 3.04 3.55
C GLY A 22 -9.77 2.60 3.82
N TRP A 23 -10.31 2.92 5.00
CA TRP A 23 -11.72 2.72 5.30
C TRP A 23 -12.64 3.89 4.91
N ASN A 24 -12.06 5.05 4.56
CA ASN A 24 -12.81 6.26 4.22
C ASN A 24 -12.78 6.59 2.72
N VAL A 25 -11.71 6.21 2.00
CA VAL A 25 -11.55 6.47 0.55
C VAL A 25 -10.93 5.27 -0.18
N PRO A 26 -11.19 5.10 -1.50
CA PRO A 26 -10.52 4.09 -2.30
C PRO A 26 -9.01 4.20 -2.16
N THR A 27 -8.38 3.13 -1.66
CA THR A 27 -6.95 3.13 -1.32
C THR A 27 -6.30 1.86 -1.83
N VAL A 28 -5.10 2.01 -2.40
CA VAL A 28 -4.25 0.89 -2.84
C VAL A 28 -2.86 1.08 -2.27
N VAL A 29 -2.24 -0.03 -1.84
CA VAL A 29 -0.87 -0.03 -1.31
C VAL A 29 0.04 -0.75 -2.29
N LEU A 30 1.06 -0.05 -2.78
CA LEU A 30 2.08 -0.63 -3.64
C LEU A 30 3.22 -1.20 -2.80
N ARG A 31 3.44 -2.51 -2.89
CA ARG A 31 4.70 -3.13 -2.49
C ARG A 31 5.61 -3.24 -3.70
N TYR A 32 6.84 -2.78 -3.57
CA TYR A 32 7.86 -2.84 -4.61
C TYR A 32 9.15 -3.51 -4.07
N PRO A 33 10.02 -4.03 -4.95
CA PRO A 33 11.26 -4.66 -4.52
C PRO A 33 12.23 -3.58 -4.05
N GLY A 34 12.47 -3.45 -2.75
CA GLY A 34 13.42 -2.48 -2.18
C GLY A 34 14.22 -3.01 -0.99
N ASN A 35 14.10 -4.31 -0.69
CA ASN A 35 14.77 -4.95 0.45
C ASN A 35 15.32 -6.34 0.04
N ILE A 36 16.21 -6.89 0.87
CA ILE A 36 16.81 -8.21 0.68
C ILE A 36 15.73 -9.29 0.99
N PRO A 37 15.57 -10.32 0.14
CA PRO A 37 14.61 -11.40 0.41
C PRO A 37 14.90 -12.15 1.71
N GLY A 38 13.85 -12.47 2.48
CA GLY A 38 13.98 -13.29 3.69
C GLY A 38 14.38 -12.54 4.97
N MET A 39 14.48 -11.21 4.91
CA MET A 39 14.80 -10.39 6.08
C MET A 39 13.69 -10.43 7.15
N ILE A 40 14.11 -10.34 8.42
CA ILE A 40 13.21 -10.22 9.57
C ILE A 40 12.78 -8.76 9.71
N GLY A 41 11.47 -8.50 9.68
CA GLY A 41 10.92 -7.16 9.93
C GLY A 41 11.35 -6.62 11.30
N HIS A 42 11.62 -5.32 11.39
CA HIS A 42 11.98 -4.63 12.63
C HIS A 42 13.31 -5.09 13.28
N HIS A 43 14.15 -5.84 12.56
CA HIS A 43 15.49 -6.22 13.00
C HIS A 43 16.55 -5.29 12.38
N TRP A 44 17.61 -4.96 13.13
CA TRP A 44 18.62 -3.98 12.69
C TRP A 44 19.29 -4.34 11.37
N SER A 45 19.51 -5.64 11.11
CA SER A 45 20.15 -6.10 9.87
C SER A 45 19.31 -5.79 8.62
N SER A 46 18.00 -5.58 8.76
CA SER A 46 17.11 -5.17 7.66
C SER A 46 17.32 -3.73 7.21
N SER A 47 17.98 -2.91 8.04
CA SER A 47 18.36 -1.54 7.65
C SER A 47 19.50 -1.50 6.63
N ILE A 48 20.32 -2.57 6.56
CA ILE A 48 21.48 -2.64 5.66
C ILE A 48 21.05 -2.49 4.20
N ALA A 49 19.89 -3.05 3.82
CA ALA A 49 19.40 -2.97 2.45
C ALA A 49 19.26 -1.53 1.95
N MET A 50 18.96 -0.58 2.84
CA MET A 50 18.79 0.84 2.50
C MET A 50 20.10 1.50 2.03
N ALA A 51 21.26 0.97 2.44
CA ALA A 51 22.57 1.46 2.02
C ALA A 51 23.08 0.81 0.72
N THR A 52 22.25 0.00 0.05
CA THR A 52 22.65 -0.76 -1.15
C THR A 52 21.84 -0.33 -2.38
N PRO A 53 22.34 -0.61 -3.61
CA PRO A 53 21.63 -0.23 -4.84
C PRO A 53 20.22 -0.80 -5.01
N ILE A 54 19.86 -1.87 -4.29
CA ILE A 54 18.52 -2.48 -4.40
C ILE A 54 17.43 -1.51 -3.93
N ALA A 55 17.67 -0.77 -2.84
CA ALA A 55 16.70 0.18 -2.31
C ALA A 55 16.48 1.33 -3.30
N HIS A 56 17.55 1.93 -3.81
CA HIS A 56 17.46 3.05 -4.75
C HIS A 56 16.80 2.67 -6.08
N LYS A 57 17.22 1.56 -6.69
CA LYS A 57 16.62 1.08 -7.96
C LYS A 57 15.17 0.67 -7.77
N GLY A 58 14.90 -0.03 -6.67
CA GLY A 58 13.58 -0.45 -6.23
C GLY A 58 12.60 0.70 -6.06
N SER A 59 12.96 1.66 -5.21
CA SER A 59 12.14 2.84 -4.95
C SER A 59 11.94 3.68 -6.19
N THR A 60 12.93 3.80 -7.08
CA THR A 60 12.76 4.50 -8.36
C THR A 60 11.73 3.82 -9.26
N ALA A 61 11.77 2.49 -9.37
CA ALA A 61 10.77 1.74 -10.13
C ALA A 61 9.38 1.83 -9.49
N GLY A 62 9.30 1.71 -8.15
CA GLY A 62 8.06 1.87 -7.40
C GLY A 62 7.44 3.26 -7.56
N ALA A 63 8.26 4.32 -7.54
CA ALA A 63 7.81 5.69 -7.74
C ALA A 63 7.23 5.89 -9.15
N LYS A 64 7.85 5.30 -10.19
CA LYS A 64 7.31 5.34 -11.55
C LYS A 64 5.95 4.65 -11.64
N ALA A 65 5.81 3.46 -11.05
CA ALA A 65 4.54 2.75 -11.02
C ALA A 65 3.46 3.57 -10.29
N HIS A 66 3.78 4.15 -9.13
CA HIS A 66 2.85 5.02 -8.39
C HIS A 66 2.42 6.23 -9.22
N ALA A 67 3.36 6.92 -9.87
CA ALA A 67 3.05 8.08 -10.70
C ALA A 67 2.16 7.72 -11.90
N MET A 68 2.43 6.60 -12.57
CA MET A 68 1.60 6.13 -13.67
C MET A 68 0.18 5.76 -13.20
N THR A 69 0.04 5.11 -12.04
CA THR A 69 -1.28 4.85 -11.44
C THR A 69 -2.05 6.13 -11.13
N ALA A 70 -1.38 7.16 -10.62
CA ALA A 70 -2.00 8.47 -10.39
C ALA A 70 -2.45 9.11 -11.71
N LEU A 71 -1.61 9.04 -12.75
CA LEU A 71 -1.98 9.54 -14.08
C LEU A 71 -3.18 8.79 -14.66
N ASP A 72 -3.25 7.47 -14.53
CA ASP A 72 -4.39 6.68 -15.00
C ASP A 72 -5.70 7.14 -14.32
N LEU A 73 -5.68 7.37 -13.00
CA LEU A 73 -6.84 7.85 -12.26
C LEU A 73 -7.23 9.30 -12.63
N LEU A 74 -6.27 10.16 -12.94
CA LEU A 74 -6.52 11.55 -13.34
C LEU A 74 -7.02 11.68 -14.77
N LEU A 75 -6.50 10.84 -15.68
CA LEU A 75 -6.77 10.92 -17.12
C LEU A 75 -7.92 10.02 -17.57
N ASN A 76 -8.34 9.06 -16.74
CA ASN A 76 -9.46 8.17 -17.03
C ASN A 76 -10.56 8.28 -15.95
N PRO A 77 -11.54 9.19 -16.14
CA PRO A 77 -12.64 9.37 -15.19
C PRO A 77 -13.46 8.09 -14.95
N ALA A 78 -13.59 7.23 -15.96
CA ALA A 78 -14.33 5.97 -15.81
C ALA A 78 -13.64 5.00 -14.85
N LEU A 79 -12.30 4.98 -14.84
CA LEU A 79 -11.53 4.18 -13.88
C LEU A 79 -11.70 4.70 -12.45
N LEU A 80 -11.68 6.03 -12.26
CA LEU A 80 -11.92 6.64 -10.96
C LEU A 80 -13.32 6.32 -10.42
N GLU A 81 -14.35 6.41 -11.27
CA GLU A 81 -15.72 6.05 -10.88
C GLU A 81 -15.85 4.56 -10.55
N ALA A 82 -15.23 3.67 -11.34
CA ALA A 82 -15.21 2.24 -11.03
C ALA A 82 -14.53 1.95 -9.66
N ALA A 83 -13.44 2.64 -9.33
CA ALA A 83 -12.77 2.49 -8.04
C ALA A 83 -13.65 2.94 -6.87
N LYS A 84 -14.38 4.06 -7.03
CA LYS A 84 -15.35 4.53 -6.02
C LYS A 84 -16.52 3.56 -5.85
N GLN A 85 -17.06 3.03 -6.94
CA GLN A 85 -18.15 2.05 -6.91
C GLN A 85 -17.72 0.78 -6.20
N TYR A 86 -16.55 0.24 -6.56
CA TYR A 86 -16.00 -0.93 -5.89
C TYR A 86 -15.81 -0.70 -4.39
N PHE A 87 -15.24 0.45 -4.01
CA PHE A 87 -15.06 0.82 -2.61
C PHE A 87 -16.38 0.93 -1.84
N ALA A 88 -17.41 1.55 -2.43
CA ALA A 88 -18.73 1.66 -1.82
C ALA A 88 -19.36 0.28 -1.58
N GLU A 89 -19.18 -0.66 -2.51
CA GLU A 89 -19.64 -2.04 -2.36
C GLU A 89 -18.87 -2.77 -1.24
N GLN A 90 -17.54 -2.63 -1.18
CA GLN A 90 -16.73 -3.29 -0.14
C GLN A 90 -17.02 -2.77 1.26
N THR A 91 -17.43 -1.51 1.39
CA THR A 91 -17.68 -0.83 2.67
C THR A 91 -19.17 -0.66 2.99
N LYS A 92 -20.06 -1.37 2.27
CA LYS A 92 -21.50 -1.17 2.41
C LYS A 92 -22.02 -1.49 3.82
N GLU A 93 -21.57 -2.61 4.39
CA GLU A 93 -22.03 -3.11 5.70
C GLU A 93 -21.23 -2.51 6.86
N THR A 94 -19.92 -2.34 6.69
CA THR A 94 -19.02 -1.90 7.76
C THR A 94 -18.67 -0.43 7.56
N LYS A 95 -19.06 0.40 8.53
CA LYS A 95 -18.63 1.79 8.63
C LYS A 95 -17.52 1.91 9.66
N TRP A 96 -16.36 2.36 9.21
CA TRP A 96 -15.22 2.57 10.09
C TRP A 96 -15.49 3.70 11.07
N LYS A 97 -15.06 3.47 12.31
CA LYS A 97 -15.02 4.48 13.35
C LYS A 97 -13.56 4.58 13.77
N SER A 98 -13.00 5.79 13.65
CA SER A 98 -11.61 6.03 14.05
C SER A 98 -11.38 5.61 15.49
N LEU A 99 -10.24 4.97 15.73
CA LEU A 99 -9.80 4.63 17.08
C LEU A 99 -9.10 5.81 17.76
N ILE A 100 -8.81 6.87 17.00
CA ILE A 100 -8.22 8.11 17.49
C ILE A 100 -9.34 8.94 18.17
N PRO A 101 -9.17 9.34 19.45
CA PRO A 101 -10.12 10.24 20.10
C PRO A 101 -10.25 11.57 19.36
N VAL A 102 -11.46 12.14 19.33
CA VAL A 102 -11.76 13.38 18.61
C VAL A 102 -10.87 14.56 19.05
N ASP A 103 -10.47 14.59 20.32
CA ASP A 103 -9.65 15.67 20.91
C ASP A 103 -8.16 15.30 21.05
N GLN A 104 -7.72 14.20 20.42
CA GLN A 104 -6.33 13.77 20.48
C GLN A 104 -5.43 14.76 19.73
N LYS A 105 -4.47 15.35 20.45
CA LYS A 105 -3.42 16.19 19.85
C LYS A 105 -2.32 15.30 19.22
N PRO A 106 -1.64 15.78 18.16
CA PRO A 106 -0.49 15.11 17.58
C PRO A 106 0.63 14.81 18.59
#